data_AF-W6L6L7-F1
#
_entry.id   AF-W6L6L7-F1
#
_cell.length_a   1.000
_cell.length_b   1.000
_cell.length_c   1.000
_cell.angle_alpha   90.00
_cell.angle_beta   90.00
_cell.angle_gamma   90.00
#
_symmetry.space_group_name_H-M   'P 1'
#
loop_
_entity.id
_entity.type
_entity.pdbx_description
1 polymer ?
#
loop_
_entity_poly.entity_id
_entity_poly.type
_entity_poly.pdbx_seq_one_letter_code
_entity_poly.pdbx_strand_id
1 'polypeptide(L)'
;MHSICVDVRCDKGTSKYRVRVKGASDFVDCPPGSTLVLSNYSIVFRSGTIECAPYEEMCNTGYYRSEIPHIPVSGTTDSAHHLTLMLMAALVALVVFAG
;
A
#
# COMPACT_ATOMS: atom_id res chain seq x y z
N MET A 1 -25.50 4.69 5.12
CA MET A 1 -25.02 3.87 3.99
C MET A 1 -24.41 2.59 4.54
N HIS A 2 -24.68 1.44 3.90
CA HIS A 2 -24.10 0.16 4.28
C HIS A 2 -23.02 -0.19 3.26
N SER A 3 -21.87 -0.66 3.73
CA SER A 3 -20.76 -1.11 2.89
C SER A 3 -20.52 -2.61 3.08
N ILE A 4 -19.95 -3.25 2.07
CA ILE A 4 -19.52 -4.64 2.13
C ILE A 4 -18.09 -4.76 1.62
N CYS A 5 -17.36 -5.73 2.16
CA CYS A 5 -16.07 -6.13 1.60
C CYS A 5 -16.31 -7.14 0.47
N VAL A 6 -15.56 -6.99 -0.62
CA VAL A 6 -15.58 -7.88 -1.78
C VAL A 6 -14.15 -8.20 -2.19
N ASP A 7 -13.94 -9.36 -2.81
CA ASP A 7 -12.65 -9.66 -3.42
C ASP A 7 -12.53 -8.86 -4.72
N VAL A 8 -11.39 -8.23 -4.97
CA VAL A 8 -11.12 -7.44 -6.18
C VAL A 8 -9.95 -8.05 -6.94
N ARG A 9 -10.11 -8.21 -8.26
CA ARG A 9 -9.06 -8.62 -9.18
C ARG A 9 -8.84 -7.54 -10.23
N CYS A 10 -7.68 -6.88 -10.15
CA CYS A 10 -7.30 -5.79 -11.03
C CYS A 10 -6.52 -6.28 -12.24
N ASP A 11 -6.85 -5.73 -13.42
CA ASP A 11 -6.06 -5.84 -14.64
C ASP A 11 -5.47 -4.46 -14.99
N LYS A 12 -4.16 -4.34 -14.80
CA LYS A 12 -3.41 -3.11 -15.07
C LYS A 12 -3.23 -2.82 -16.56
N GLY A 13 -3.30 -3.83 -17.42
CA GLY A 13 -3.12 -3.64 -18.87
C GLY A 13 -4.32 -2.98 -19.52
N THR A 14 -5.51 -3.16 -18.95
CA THR A 14 -6.77 -2.64 -19.50
C THR A 14 -7.46 -1.62 -18.59
N SER A 15 -6.90 -1.33 -17.42
CA SER A 15 -7.52 -0.50 -16.37
C SER A 15 -8.93 -0.97 -16.01
N LYS A 16 -9.13 -2.29 -15.97
CA LYS A 16 -10.40 -2.94 -15.61
C LYS A 16 -10.21 -3.76 -14.35
N TYR A 17 -11.30 -3.95 -13.63
CA TYR A 17 -11.31 -4.81 -12.46
C TYR A 17 -12.57 -5.67 -12.42
N ARG A 18 -12.43 -6.82 -11.75
CA ARG A 18 -13.51 -7.74 -11.49
C ARG A 18 -13.70 -7.90 -9.99
N VAL A 19 -14.94 -8.10 -9.58
CA VAL A 19 -15.29 -8.29 -8.18
C VAL A 19 -15.86 -9.67 -7.94
N ARG A 20 -15.68 -10.20 -6.75
CA ARG A 20 -16.38 -11.39 -6.29
C ARG A 20 -16.95 -11.14 -4.91
N VAL A 21 -18.27 -11.19 -4.84
CA VAL A 21 -19.02 -11.01 -3.59
C VAL A 21 -19.00 -12.29 -2.78
N LYS A 22 -19.20 -12.19 -1.46
CA LYS A 22 -19.22 -13.36 -0.58
C LYS A 22 -20.25 -14.38 -1.06
N GLY A 23 -19.83 -15.64 -1.23
CA GLY A 23 -20.69 -16.74 -1.69
C GLY A 23 -20.86 -16.85 -3.20
N ALA A 24 -20.31 -15.93 -3.99
CA ALA A 24 -20.18 -16.10 -5.44
C ALA A 24 -18.99 -17.01 -5.77
N SER A 25 -19.12 -17.82 -6.81
CA SER A 25 -18.04 -18.69 -7.30
C SER A 25 -17.03 -17.91 -8.14
N ASP A 26 -17.53 -17.08 -9.05
CA ASP A 26 -16.74 -16.42 -10.09
C ASP A 26 -16.56 -14.92 -9.86
N PHE A 27 -15.52 -14.38 -10.49
CA PHE A 27 -15.29 -12.94 -10.59
C PHE A 27 -16.08 -12.37 -11.76
N VAL A 28 -16.74 -11.24 -11.54
CA VAL A 28 -17.57 -10.57 -12.55
C VAL A 28 -17.08 -9.16 -12.82
N ASP A 29 -17.22 -8.70 -14.06
CA ASP A 29 -16.82 -7.36 -14.47
C ASP A 29 -17.68 -6.29 -13.76
N CYS A 30 -17.01 -5.26 -13.23
CA CYS A 30 -17.65 -4.17 -12.49
C CYS A 30 -17.21 -2.84 -13.13
N PRO A 31 -17.81 -2.45 -14.27
CA PRO A 31 -17.43 -1.20 -14.94
C PRO A 31 -17.81 0.02 -14.07
N PRO A 32 -16.96 1.07 -13.99
CA PRO A 32 -17.23 2.24 -13.16
C PRO A 32 -18.60 2.88 -13.44
N GLY A 33 -19.31 3.28 -12.39
CA GLY A 33 -20.65 3.88 -12.46
C GLY A 33 -21.78 2.88 -12.71
N SER A 34 -21.48 1.60 -12.90
CA SER A 34 -22.50 0.56 -12.98
C SER A 34 -22.96 0.08 -11.60
N THR A 35 -24.11 -0.57 -11.57
CA THR A 35 -24.68 -1.15 -10.35
C THR A 35 -24.70 -2.66 -10.44
N LEU A 36 -24.20 -3.31 -9.40
CA LEU A 36 -24.16 -4.77 -9.28
C LEU A 36 -25.18 -5.24 -8.26
N VAL A 37 -26.15 -6.04 -8.70
CA VAL A 37 -27.22 -6.62 -7.85
C VAL A 37 -26.72 -7.89 -7.19
N LEU A 38 -26.54 -7.88 -5.87
CA LEU A 38 -25.85 -8.93 -5.13
C LEU A 38 -26.55 -10.29 -5.21
N SER A 39 -27.89 -10.29 -5.18
CA SER A 39 -28.71 -11.52 -5.24
C SER A 39 -28.57 -12.29 -6.54
N ASN A 40 -28.10 -11.65 -7.62
CA ASN A 40 -27.87 -12.32 -8.90
C ASN A 40 -26.58 -13.16 -8.90
N TYR A 41 -25.66 -12.88 -7.97
CA TYR A 41 -24.34 -13.51 -7.94
C TYR A 41 -24.11 -14.38 -6.72
N SER A 42 -24.91 -14.20 -5.66
CA SER A 42 -24.75 -14.98 -4.43
C SER A 42 -26.06 -15.12 -3.67
N ILE A 43 -26.38 -16.36 -3.30
CA ILE A 43 -27.53 -16.73 -2.47
C ILE A 43 -27.42 -16.21 -1.02
N VAL A 44 -26.24 -15.74 -0.61
CA VAL A 44 -26.01 -15.16 0.72
C VAL A 44 -26.75 -13.84 0.86
N PHE A 45 -26.93 -13.11 -0.25
CA PHE A 45 -27.61 -11.82 -0.26
C PHE A 45 -29.03 -11.98 -0.79
N ARG A 46 -30.03 -11.78 0.08
CA ARG A 46 -31.45 -11.76 -0.34
C ARG A 46 -31.79 -10.53 -1.20
N SER A 47 -31.11 -9.42 -0.94
CA SER A 47 -31.27 -8.15 -1.65
C SER A 47 -30.02 -7.30 -1.44
N GLY A 48 -29.88 -6.26 -2.25
CA GLY A 48 -28.81 -5.26 -2.11
C GLY A 48 -28.08 -5.03 -3.42
N THR A 49 -27.52 -3.83 -3.54
CA THR A 49 -26.78 -3.38 -4.71
C THR A 49 -25.50 -2.71 -4.25
N ILE A 50 -24.47 -2.79 -5.08
CA ILE A 50 -23.25 -2.00 -4.92
C ILE A 50 -23.00 -1.20 -6.19
N GLU A 51 -22.47 -0.01 -6.03
CA GLU A 51 -21.98 0.79 -7.16
C GLU A 51 -20.50 0.49 -7.40
N CYS A 52 -20.15 0.28 -8.66
CA CYS A 52 -18.79 0.05 -9.09
C CYS A 52 -18.02 1.38 -9.11
N ALA A 53 -17.06 1.52 -8.21
CA ALA A 53 -16.20 2.70 -8.15
C ALA A 53 -15.25 2.79 -9.36
N PRO A 54 -14.63 3.96 -9.60
CA PRO A 54 -13.52 4.08 -10.56
C PRO A 54 -12.38 3.09 -10.28
N TYR A 55 -11.68 2.69 -11.34
CA TYR A 55 -10.56 1.74 -11.24
C TYR A 55 -9.48 2.20 -10.25
N GLU A 56 -9.16 3.49 -10.24
CA GLU A 56 -8.15 4.06 -9.34
C GLU A 56 -8.52 3.87 -7.85
N GLU A 57 -9.80 3.98 -7.49
CA GLU A 57 -10.22 3.79 -6.10
C GLU A 57 -10.10 2.33 -5.65
N MET A 58 -10.33 1.37 -6.56
CA MET A 58 -10.31 -0.06 -6.24
C MET A 58 -8.92 -0.70 -6.36
N CYS A 59 -8.12 -0.22 -7.30
CA CYS A 59 -6.89 -0.90 -7.73
C CYS A 59 -5.62 -0.07 -7.54
N ASN A 60 -5.73 1.23 -7.24
CA ASN A 60 -4.57 2.04 -6.94
C ASN A 60 -4.25 1.95 -5.44
N THR A 61 -3.23 1.17 -5.10
CA THR A 61 -2.67 1.10 -3.74
C THR A 61 -2.12 2.43 -3.25
N GLY A 62 -1.90 3.40 -4.14
CA GLY A 62 -1.53 4.77 -3.80
C GLY A 62 -2.69 5.64 -3.32
N TYR A 63 -3.94 5.30 -3.64
CA TYR A 63 -5.13 6.06 -3.23
C TYR A 63 -5.41 5.91 -1.72
N TYR A 64 -5.20 4.70 -1.19
CA TYR A 64 -5.24 4.40 0.25
C TYR A 64 -3.88 4.41 0.93
N ARG A 65 -2.82 4.84 0.22
CA ARG A 65 -1.63 5.31 0.91
C ARG A 65 -2.01 6.66 1.51
N SER A 66 -2.80 6.62 2.60
CA SER A 66 -2.66 7.58 3.66
C SER A 66 -1.17 7.78 3.80
N GLU A 67 -0.73 9.01 3.54
CA GLU A 67 0.59 9.45 3.91
C GLU A 67 0.76 9.06 5.37
N ILE A 68 1.37 7.92 5.64
CA ILE A 68 2.33 7.88 6.71
C ILE A 68 3.40 8.78 6.12
N PRO A 69 3.52 10.07 6.55
CA PRO A 69 4.75 10.77 6.27
C PRO A 69 5.82 9.81 6.75
N HIS A 70 6.63 9.31 5.82
CA HIS A 70 7.92 8.78 6.19
C HIS A 70 8.59 9.97 6.83
N ILE A 71 8.45 10.13 8.15
CA ILE A 71 9.40 10.87 8.93
C ILE A 71 10.67 10.10 8.61
N PRO A 72 11.62 10.68 7.86
CA PRO A 72 12.93 10.07 7.83
C PRO A 72 13.34 10.04 9.29
N VAL A 73 13.38 8.84 9.89
CA VAL A 73 14.31 8.64 10.99
C VAL A 73 15.64 8.96 10.35
N SER A 74 16.09 10.18 10.60
CA SER A 74 17.50 10.52 10.54
C SER A 74 18.13 9.66 11.62
N GLY A 75 18.35 8.39 11.27
CA GLY A 75 19.24 7.52 12.01
C GLY A 75 20.59 8.18 11.85
N THR A 76 21.00 8.93 12.85
CA THR A 76 22.34 9.47 12.94
C THR A 76 23.28 8.31 13.22
N THR A 77 23.57 7.50 12.20
CA THR A 77 24.74 6.62 12.19
C THR A 77 25.95 7.31 11.58
N ASP A 78 25.97 8.65 11.57
CA ASP A 78 27.13 9.45 11.12
C ASP A 78 27.96 10.01 12.29
N SER A 79 27.39 10.11 13.50
CA SER A 79 28.10 10.72 14.64
C SER A 79 29.21 9.85 15.23
N ALA A 80 29.12 8.52 15.08
CA ALA A 80 30.11 7.59 15.65
C ALA A 80 31.39 7.50 14.78
N HIS A 81 31.27 7.64 13.45
CA HIS A 81 32.41 7.56 12.54
C HIS A 81 33.33 8.77 12.63
N HIS A 82 32.76 9.97 12.80
CA HIS A 82 33.57 11.17 12.99
C HIS A 82 34.38 11.11 14.30
N LEU A 83 33.78 10.62 15.38
CA LEU A 83 34.46 10.51 16.68
C LEU A 83 35.58 9.47 16.65
N THR A 84 35.36 8.34 15.98
CA THR A 84 36.41 7.32 15.79
C THR A 84 37.56 7.83 14.92
N LEU A 85 37.27 8.54 13.83
CA LEU A 85 38.31 9.14 12.98
C LEU A 85 39.16 10.18 13.74
N MET A 86 38.53 11.05 14.55
CA MET A 86 39.25 12.05 15.34
C MET A 86 40.14 11.41 16.41
N LEU A 87 39.68 10.36 17.08
CA LEU A 87 40.48 9.61 18.05
C LEU A 87 41.69 8.92 17.38
N MET A 88 41.50 8.30 16.22
CA MET A 88 42.58 7.65 15.48
C MET A 88 43.63 8.67 15.00
N ALA A 89 43.20 9.83 14.50
CA ALA A 89 44.12 10.89 14.09
C ALA A 89 44.96 11.43 15.25
N ALA A 90 44.36 11.64 16.43
CA ALA A 90 45.07 12.10 17.62
C ALA A 90 46.10 11.07 18.12
N LEU A 91 45.74 9.78 18.12
CA LEU A 91 46.66 8.69 18.47
C LEU A 91 47.87 8.62 17.54
N VAL A 92 47.66 8.74 16.23
CA VAL A 92 48.76 8.75 15.24
C VAL A 92 49.67 9.96 15.45
N ALA A 93 49.11 11.15 15.70
CA ALA A 93 49.91 12.34 15.96
C ALA A 93 50.80 12.17 17.20
N LEU A 94 50.27 11.62 18.30
CA LEU A 94 51.06 11.39 19.52
C LEU A 94 52.23 10.42 19.29
N VAL A 95 52.03 9.37 18.50
CA VAL A 95 53.10 8.42 18.15
C VAL A 95 54.18 9.08 17.29
N VAL A 96 53.79 9.94 16.34
CA VAL A 96 54.73 10.65 15.46
C VAL A 96 55.52 11.73 16.21
N PHE A 97 54.90 12.44 17.15
CA PHE A 97 55.55 13.50 17.93
C PHE A 97 56.41 12.97 19.10
N ALA A 98 56.24 11.72 19.50
CA ALA A 98 57.02 11.07 20.57
C ALA A 98 58.18 10.19 20.05
N GLY A 99 58.40 10.15 18.73
CA GLY A 99 59.48 9.40 18.05
C GLY A 99 60.65 10.27 17.61
#